data_AF-A0AAV1LJV7-F1
#
_entry.id   AF-A0AAV1LJV7-F1
#
_cell.length_a   1.000
_cell.length_b   1.000
_cell.length_c   1.000
_cell.angle_alpha   90.00
_cell.angle_beta   90.00
_cell.angle_gamma   90.00
#
_symmetry.space_group_name_H-M   'P 1'
#
loop_
_entity.id
_entity.type
_entity.pdbx_description
1 polymer ?
#
loop_
_entity_poly.entity_id
_entity_poly.type
_entity_poly.pdbx_seq_one_letter_code
_entity_poly.pdbx_strand_id
1 'polypeptide(L)'
;MSGYNWNNEDVYKLIEMFQAREVLWNTLSEDYKNRNKKHDAWMEIASEFNLDKKVIEKKIQSLVGQFNRECKSKSGAGADELSKWFAFKKLMFLKGS
;
A
#
# COMPACT_ATOMS: atom_id res chain seq x y z
N MET A 1 -12.45 -1.85 21.19
CA MET A 1 -11.71 -1.07 20.18
C MET A 1 -12.55 -1.02 18.91
N SER A 2 -13.27 0.07 18.68
CA SER A 2 -13.91 0.33 17.40
C SER A 2 -12.81 0.50 16.34
N GLY A 3 -12.75 -0.40 15.36
CA GLY A 3 -11.81 -0.28 14.24
C GLY A 3 -12.12 0.98 13.42
N TYR A 4 -11.08 1.62 12.89
CA TYR A 4 -11.23 2.74 11.97
C TYR A 4 -12.09 2.32 10.77
N ASN A 5 -13.05 3.17 10.38
CA ASN A 5 -13.93 2.91 9.25
C ASN A 5 -13.28 3.43 7.95
N TRP A 6 -12.65 2.54 7.21
CA TRP A 6 -11.98 2.88 5.95
C TRP A 6 -12.98 3.04 4.81
N ASN A 7 -13.16 4.27 4.32
CA ASN A 7 -13.85 4.50 3.05
C ASN A 7 -12.86 4.46 1.86
N ASN A 8 -13.36 4.62 0.64
CA ASN A 8 -12.52 4.55 -0.56
C ASN A 8 -11.52 5.73 -0.65
N GLU A 9 -11.91 6.92 -0.20
CA GLU A 9 -11.06 8.13 -0.21
C GLU A 9 -9.90 7.98 0.78
N ASP A 10 -10.17 7.48 1.98
CA ASP A 10 -9.16 7.16 2.99
C ASP A 10 -8.14 6.16 2.44
N VAL A 11 -8.63 5.11 1.78
CA VAL A 11 -7.76 4.09 1.15
C VAL A 11 -6.94 4.70 0.04
N TYR A 12 -7.51 5.59 -0.79
CA TYR A 12 -6.77 6.28 -1.84
C TYR A 12 -5.68 7.19 -1.28
N LYS A 13 -6.01 8.03 -0.30
CA LYS A 13 -5.05 8.88 0.39
C LYS A 13 -3.93 8.06 1.03
N LEU A 14 -4.29 6.94 1.66
CA LEU A 14 -3.33 6.03 2.26
C LEU A 14 -2.35 5.44 1.21
N ILE A 15 -2.87 5.00 0.07
CA ILE A 15 -2.03 4.47 -1.02
C ILE A 15 -1.14 5.55 -1.61
N GLU A 16 -1.63 6.77 -1.82
CA GLU A 16 -0.85 7.89 -2.34
C GLU A 16 0.31 8.25 -1.41
N MET A 17 0.04 8.35 -0.11
CA MET A 17 1.08 8.61 0.89
C MET A 17 2.11 7.49 1.00
N PHE A 18 1.68 6.23 0.84
CA PHE A 18 2.57 5.08 0.81
C PHE A 18 3.42 5.07 -0.47
N GLN A 19 2.81 5.35 -1.63
CA GLN A 19 3.51 5.44 -2.91
C GLN A 19 4.60 6.53 -2.90
N ALA A 20 4.30 7.72 -2.35
CA ALA A 20 5.25 8.82 -2.25
C ALA A 20 6.48 8.51 -1.37
N ARG A 21 6.41 7.48 -0.52
CA ARG A 21 7.49 7.10 0.40
C ARG A 21 8.16 5.83 -0.08
N GLU A 22 9.04 5.96 -1.07
CA GLU A 22 9.79 4.86 -1.68
C GLU A 22 10.53 3.98 -0.66
N VAL A 23 11.01 4.57 0.44
CA VAL A 23 11.65 3.84 1.53
C VAL A 23 10.80 2.69 2.09
N LEU A 24 9.47 2.73 1.91
CA LEU A 24 8.55 1.71 2.40
C LEU A 24 8.37 0.52 1.44
N TRP A 25 8.58 0.70 0.13
CA TRP A 25 8.20 -0.30 -0.88
C TRP A 25 9.22 -0.53 -1.99
N ASN A 26 10.02 0.47 -2.34
CA ASN A 26 10.98 0.40 -3.44
C ASN A 26 12.24 -0.35 -2.98
N THR A 27 12.43 -1.60 -3.44
CA THR A 27 13.58 -2.41 -3.01
C THR A 27 14.91 -1.94 -3.61
N LEU A 28 14.84 -1.14 -4.67
CA LEU A 28 15.99 -0.53 -5.34
C LEU A 28 16.46 0.76 -4.65
N SER A 29 15.67 1.33 -3.75
CA SER A 29 16.06 2.50 -2.97
C SER A 29 17.13 2.11 -1.95
N GLU A 30 18.22 2.88 -1.89
CA GLU A 30 19.30 2.69 -0.89
C GLU A 30 18.76 2.74 0.55
N ASP A 31 17.74 3.58 0.76
CA ASP A 31 17.10 3.79 2.06
C ASP A 31 16.16 2.65 2.45
N TYR A 32 15.79 1.74 1.55
CA TYR A 32 14.86 0.65 1.86
C TYR A 32 15.36 -0.24 3.01
N LYS A 33 16.67 -0.35 3.24
CA LYS A 33 17.24 -1.10 4.37
C LYS A 33 17.31 -0.27 5.67
N ASN A 34 17.08 1.04 5.59
CA ASN A 34 17.14 1.96 6.73
C ASN A 34 15.87 1.86 7.59
N ARG A 35 16.00 1.19 8.74
CA ARG A 35 14.89 0.97 9.68
C ARG A 35 14.34 2.26 10.28
N ASN A 36 15.19 3.28 10.48
CA ASN A 36 14.78 4.56 11.07
C ASN A 36 13.94 5.34 10.06
N LYS A 37 14.41 5.48 8.81
CA LYS A 37 13.63 6.14 7.76
C LYS A 37 12.30 5.44 7.48
N LYS A 38 12.27 4.09 7.53
CA LYS A 38 11.00 3.34 7.47
C LYS A 38 10.08 3.65 8.65
N HIS A 39 10.62 3.73 9.87
CA HIS A 39 9.84 4.07 11.04
C HIS A 39 9.22 5.47 10.90
N ASP A 40 10.04 6.46 10.55
CA ASP A 40 9.61 7.86 10.39
C ASP A 40 8.54 7.99 9.31
N ALA A 41 8.77 7.37 8.14
CA ALA A 41 7.81 7.31 7.05
C ALA A 41 6.44 6.73 7.47
N TRP A 42 6.43 5.66 8.28
CA TRP A 42 5.19 5.12 8.81
C TRP A 42 4.53 6.03 9.85
N MET A 43 5.32 6.67 10.71
CA MET A 43 4.81 7.59 11.72
C MET A 43 4.17 8.83 11.10
N GLU A 44 4.73 9.35 10.00
CA GLU A 44 4.12 10.45 9.24
C GLU A 44 2.74 10.07 8.70
N ILE A 45 2.61 8.89 8.07
CA ILE A 45 1.30 8.41 7.58
C ILE A 45 0.35 8.24 8.77
N ALA A 46 0.81 7.64 9.87
CA ALA A 46 0.01 7.46 11.08
C ALA A 46 -0.52 8.78 11.65
N SER A 47 0.33 9.81 11.69
CA SER A 47 0.00 11.16 12.12
C SER A 47 -1.09 11.79 11.25
N GLU A 48 -1.01 11.63 9.93
CA GLU A 48 -1.99 12.19 8.99
C GLU A 48 -3.41 11.61 9.16
N PHE A 49 -3.51 10.34 9.56
CA PHE A 49 -4.79 9.68 9.84
C PHE A 49 -5.19 9.77 11.32
N ASN A 50 -4.33 10.32 12.18
CA ASN A 50 -4.47 10.29 13.63
C ASN A 50 -4.75 8.87 14.16
N LEU A 51 -4.00 7.89 13.64
CA LEU A 51 -4.11 6.47 13.97
C LEU A 51 -2.77 5.91 14.44
N ASP A 52 -2.81 4.78 15.13
CA ASP A 52 -1.60 4.03 15.41
C ASP A 52 -0.95 3.54 14.11
N LYS A 53 0.38 3.66 14.04
CA LYS A 53 1.21 3.08 12.98
C LYS A 53 0.84 1.63 12.66
N LYS A 54 0.55 0.81 13.69
CA LYS A 54 0.16 -0.59 13.52
C LYS A 54 -1.14 -0.77 12.73
N VAL A 55 -2.09 0.17 12.86
CA VAL A 55 -3.36 0.15 12.10
C VAL A 55 -3.10 0.46 10.63
N ILE A 56 -2.27 1.48 10.38
CA ILE A 56 -1.84 1.87 9.02
C ILE A 56 -1.10 0.72 8.33
N GLU A 57 -0.08 0.14 8.97
CA GLU A 57 0.70 -0.96 8.42
C GLU A 57 -0.19 -2.16 8.08
N LYS A 58 -1.10 -2.55 9.00
CA LYS A 58 -2.05 -3.65 8.75
C LYS A 58 -2.95 -3.37 7.56
N LYS A 59 -3.42 -2.13 7.40
CA LYS A 59 -4.28 -1.78 6.27
C LYS A 59 -3.51 -1.87 4.96
N ILE A 60 -2.30 -1.32 4.87
CA ILE A 60 -1.44 -1.45 3.67
C ILE A 60 -1.12 -2.91 3.37
N GLN A 61 -0.73 -3.71 4.37
CA GLN A 61 -0.43 -5.13 4.17
C GLN A 61 -1.64 -5.90 3.61
N SER A 62 -2.86 -5.59 4.07
CA SER A 62 -4.09 -6.15 3.54
C SER A 62 -4.31 -5.79 2.07
N LEU A 63 -4.13 -4.51 1.71
CA LEU A 63 -4.25 -4.00 0.35
C LEU A 63 -3.21 -4.63 -0.59
N VAL A 64 -1.94 -4.65 -0.21
CA VAL A 64 -0.85 -5.27 -0.98
C VAL A 64 -1.08 -6.78 -1.13
N GLY A 65 -1.56 -7.45 -0.07
CA GLY A 65 -1.92 -8.86 -0.13
C GLY A 65 -3.04 -9.14 -1.14
N GLN A 66 -4.06 -8.28 -1.22
CA GLN A 66 -5.11 -8.36 -2.23
C GLN A 66 -4.57 -8.10 -3.64
N PHE A 67 -3.78 -7.05 -3.82
CA PHE A 67 -3.13 -6.72 -5.09
C PHE A 67 -2.34 -7.92 -5.64
N ASN A 68 -1.50 -8.54 -4.81
CA ASN A 68 -0.69 -9.69 -5.20
C ASN A 68 -1.54 -10.91 -5.61
N ARG A 69 -2.68 -11.14 -4.97
CA ARG A 69 -3.63 -12.21 -5.38
C ARG A 69 -4.24 -11.90 -6.74
N GLU A 70 -4.65 -10.67 -6.97
CA GLU A 70 -5.23 -10.23 -8.23
C GLU A 70 -4.21 -10.28 -9.38
N CYS A 71 -2.93 -9.97 -9.13
CA CYS A 71 -1.86 -10.13 -10.10
C CYS A 71 -1.61 -11.60 -10.48
N LYS A 72 -1.60 -12.52 -9.49
CA LYS A 72 -1.40 -13.96 -9.74
C LYS A 72 -2.54 -14.61 -10.52
N SER A 73 -3.78 -14.18 -10.27
CA SER A 73 -4.96 -14.75 -10.94
C SER A 73 -5.06 -14.41 -12.43
N LYS A 74 -4.30 -13.41 -12.93
CA LYS A 74 -4.39 -12.89 -14.31
C LYS A 74 -3.26 -13.34 -15.22
N SER A 75 -2.41 -14.25 -14.77
CA SER A 75 -1.34 -14.84 -15.59
C SER A 75 -1.82 -15.96 -16.52
N GLY A 76 -3.13 -16.25 -16.58
CA GLY A 76 -3.77 -17.14 -17.57
C GLY A 76 -4.33 -16.37 -18.77
N ALA A 77 -4.78 -17.09 -19.81
CA ALA A 77 -5.11 -16.63 -21.18
C ALA A 77 -6.17 -15.51 -21.37
N GLY A 78 -6.48 -14.70 -20.35
CA GLY A 78 -7.40 -13.56 -20.39
C GLY A 78 -6.83 -12.30 -19.71
N ALA A 79 -5.53 -12.05 -19.85
CA ALA A 79 -4.76 -11.03 -19.15
C ALA A 79 -5.17 -9.56 -19.44
N ASP A 80 -6.17 -9.32 -20.30
CA ASP A 80 -6.46 -7.99 -20.84
C ASP A 80 -7.47 -7.18 -19.99
N GLU A 81 -8.26 -7.82 -19.13
CA GLU A 81 -9.08 -7.06 -18.18
C GLU A 81 -8.25 -6.69 -16.95
N LEU A 82 -7.97 -5.40 -16.75
CA LEU A 82 -7.48 -4.89 -15.46
C LEU A 82 -8.50 -5.18 -14.35
N SER A 83 -8.05 -5.33 -13.10
CA SER A 83 -8.98 -5.67 -12.00
C SER A 83 -10.04 -4.58 -11.81
N LYS A 84 -11.28 -5.00 -11.54
CA LYS A 84 -12.39 -4.12 -11.17
C LYS A 84 -12.24 -3.57 -9.75
N TRP A 85 -11.26 -4.06 -8.98
CA TRP A 85 -11.01 -3.56 -7.64
C TRP A 85 -10.52 -2.11 -7.66
N PHE A 86 -11.21 -1.26 -6.91
CA PHE A 86 -11.04 0.20 -6.93
C PHE A 86 -9.59 0.66 -6.64
N ALA A 87 -8.86 -0.06 -5.79
CA ALA A 87 -7.49 0.27 -5.42
C ALA A 87 -6.42 -0.36 -6.34
N PHE A 88 -6.80 -1.28 -7.24
CA PHE A 88 -5.84 -2.05 -8.04
C PHE A 88 -4.92 -1.15 -8.88
N LYS A 89 -5.50 -0.22 -9.63
CA LYS A 89 -4.73 0.70 -10.48
C LYS A 89 -3.77 1.57 -9.67
N LYS A 90 -4.16 1.98 -8.46
CA LYS A 90 -3.30 2.80 -7.59
C LYS A 90 -2.13 2.02 -6.99
N LEU A 91 -2.21 0.70 -6.91
CA LEU A 91 -1.12 -0.16 -6.40
C LEU A 91 -0.21 -0.71 -7.51
N MET A 92 -0.46 -0.36 -8.78
CA MET A 92 0.33 -0.86 -9.92
C MET A 92 1.81 -0.47 -9.86
N PHE A 93 2.19 0.57 -9.11
CA PHE A 93 3.60 0.93 -8.89
C PHE A 93 4.40 -0.15 -8.17
N LEU A 94 3.73 -1.06 -7.44
CA LEU A 94 4.37 -2.22 -6.80
C LEU A 94 4.71 -3.34 -7.81
N LYS A 95 4.19 -3.26 -9.03
CA LYS A 95 4.52 -4.21 -10.09
C LYS A 95 5.91 -3.85 -10.66
N GLY A 96 6.95 -4.54 -10.20
CA GLY A 96 8.33 -4.36 -10.68
C GLY A 96 9.23 -3.52 -9.77
N SER A 97 8.77 -3.23 -8.55
CA SER A 97 9.53 -2.56 -7.47
C SER A 97 10.40 -3.49 -6.64
#